data_AF-A0AAD9EY51-F1
#
_entry.id   AF-A0AAD9EY51-F1
#
_cell.length_a   1.000
_cell.length_b   1.000
_cell.length_c   1.000
_cell.angle_alpha   90.00
_cell.angle_beta   90.00
_cell.angle_gamma   90.00
#
_symmetry.space_group_name_H-M   'P 1'
#
loop_
_entity.id
_entity.type
_entity.pdbx_description
1 polymer ?
#
loop_
_entity_poly.entity_id
_entity_poly.type
_entity_poly.pdbx_seq_one_letter_code
_entity_poly.pdbx_strand_id
1 'polypeptide(L)'
;MVERSVEQYHAIQAAFLDPRAKKLMKRDRLEQITDEDFRRAEDFISLMRMLYTSTLCVSSDKSSACGQIIPILQKLKTHLTIKEEDSTFVATVKEKFWGDLSKRYQDHDIMAFLEEATLMDPRFKGKLSTDEVWERLKAAALRERHVVKKPRVSALEEFFAEDDKELRRSLIQKQKTAPTILENIRNV
;
A
#
# COMPACT_ATOMS: atom_id res chain seq x y z
N MET A 1 13.12 -18.52 -13.92
CA MET A 1 14.35 -18.92 -14.64
C MET A 1 15.12 -19.97 -13.86
N VAL A 2 15.53 -19.68 -12.62
CA VAL A 2 16.25 -20.63 -11.74
C VAL A 2 15.44 -21.90 -11.42
N GLU A 3 14.13 -21.77 -11.15
CA GLU A 3 13.24 -22.95 -10.93
C GLU A 3 13.28 -23.94 -12.09
N ARG A 4 13.20 -23.46 -13.33
CA ARG A 4 13.29 -24.31 -14.53
C ARG A 4 14.66 -24.96 -14.67
N SER A 5 15.73 -24.26 -14.30
CA SER A 5 17.09 -24.82 -14.31
C SER A 5 17.24 -25.97 -13.30
N VAL A 6 16.58 -25.86 -12.14
CA VAL A 6 16.51 -26.94 -11.15
C VAL A 6 15.67 -28.11 -11.66
N GLU A 7 14.49 -27.85 -12.22
CA GLU A 7 13.64 -28.89 -12.83
C GLU A 7 14.36 -29.69 -13.93
N GLN A 8 15.20 -29.02 -14.72
CA GLN A 8 15.95 -29.62 -15.83
C GLN A 8 17.31 -30.19 -15.41
N TYR A 9 17.69 -30.14 -14.13
CA TYR A 9 19.02 -30.50 -13.68
C TYR A 9 19.45 -31.90 -14.12
N HIS A 10 18.56 -32.89 -14.03
CA HIS A 10 18.87 -34.26 -14.47
C HIS A 10 19.11 -34.36 -15.97
N ALA A 11 18.35 -33.63 -16.79
CA ALA A 11 18.56 -33.58 -18.23
C ALA A 11 19.90 -32.88 -18.57
N ILE A 12 20.23 -31.83 -17.83
CA ILE A 12 21.50 -31.11 -17.93
C ILE A 12 22.67 -32.04 -17.56
N GLN A 13 22.59 -32.78 -16.46
CA GLN A 13 23.60 -33.77 -16.05
C GLN A 13 23.74 -34.92 -17.08
N ALA A 14 22.62 -35.42 -17.61
CA ALA A 14 22.67 -36.43 -18.67
C ALA A 14 23.38 -35.93 -19.93
N ALA A 15 23.14 -34.67 -20.32
CA ALA A 15 23.84 -34.06 -21.44
C ALA A 15 25.36 -33.93 -21.20
N PHE A 16 25.79 -33.68 -19.96
CA PHE A 16 27.21 -33.67 -19.60
C PHE A 16 27.90 -35.04 -19.74
N LEU A 17 27.14 -36.14 -19.67
CA LEU A 17 27.65 -37.49 -19.86
C LEU A 17 27.81 -37.87 -21.34
N ASP A 18 27.19 -37.15 -22.27
CA ASP A 18 27.34 -37.40 -23.72
C ASP A 18 28.79 -37.08 -24.18
N PRO A 19 29.52 -38.05 -24.76
CA PRO A 19 30.88 -37.85 -25.27
C PRO A 19 31.02 -36.68 -26.26
N ARG A 20 29.99 -36.40 -27.07
CA ARG A 20 29.99 -35.31 -28.05
C ARG A 20 29.92 -33.95 -27.36
N ALA A 21 29.00 -33.82 -26.40
CA ALA A 21 28.85 -32.61 -25.59
C ALA A 21 30.11 -32.36 -24.73
N LYS A 22 30.64 -33.41 -24.11
CA LYS A 22 31.87 -33.34 -23.30
C LYS A 22 33.08 -32.87 -24.08
N LYS A 23 33.22 -33.28 -25.35
CA LYS A 23 34.30 -32.80 -26.24
C LYS A 23 34.15 -31.31 -26.55
N LEU A 24 32.93 -30.85 -26.81
CA LEU A 24 32.62 -29.45 -27.08
C LEU A 24 32.89 -28.57 -25.85
N MET A 25 32.46 -29.01 -24.67
CA MET A 25 32.65 -28.28 -23.42
C MET A 25 34.12 -28.14 -23.02
N LYS A 26 34.94 -29.18 -23.25
CA LYS A 26 36.38 -29.09 -23.05
C LYS A 26 37.05 -28.09 -24.01
N ARG A 27 36.61 -28.04 -25.27
CA ARG A 27 37.10 -27.06 -26.25
C ARG A 27 36.78 -25.64 -25.80
N ASP A 28 35.56 -25.43 -25.32
CA ASP A 28 35.04 -24.12 -24.95
C ASP A 28 35.33 -23.75 -23.48
N ARG A 29 36.07 -24.60 -22.75
CA ARG A 29 36.46 -24.44 -21.33
C ARG A 29 35.29 -24.16 -20.39
N LEU A 30 34.16 -24.83 -20.64
CA LEU A 30 32.96 -24.68 -19.82
C LEU A 30 33.10 -25.49 -18.52
N GLU A 31 32.81 -24.85 -17.40
CA GLU A 31 32.71 -25.52 -16.10
C GLU A 31 31.42 -26.34 -16.01
N GLN A 32 31.51 -27.51 -15.38
CA GLN A 32 30.35 -28.37 -15.15
C GLN A 32 29.64 -27.92 -13.87
N ILE A 33 28.33 -27.77 -13.94
CA ILE A 33 27.50 -27.49 -12.77
C ILE A 33 27.60 -28.68 -11.80
N THR A 34 27.87 -28.38 -10.54
CA THR A 34 28.04 -29.40 -9.50
C THR A 34 26.76 -29.62 -8.72
N ASP A 35 26.69 -30.72 -7.97
CA ASP A 35 25.56 -30.97 -7.04
C ASP A 35 25.47 -29.89 -5.95
N GLU A 36 26.58 -29.23 -5.62
CA GLU A 36 26.60 -28.11 -4.69
C GLU A 36 25.92 -26.88 -5.28
N ASP A 37 26.15 -26.58 -6.56
CA ASP A 37 25.47 -25.47 -7.25
C ASP A 37 23.96 -25.71 -7.34
N PHE A 38 23.57 -26.98 -7.54
CA PHE A 38 22.17 -27.38 -7.52
C PHE A 38 21.52 -27.17 -6.15
N ARG A 39 22.16 -27.63 -5.06
CA ARG A 39 21.66 -27.39 -3.70
C ARG A 39 21.51 -25.89 -3.40
N ARG A 40 22.49 -25.07 -3.79
CA ARG A 40 22.40 -23.61 -3.64
C ARG A 40 21.24 -23.01 -4.43
N ALA A 41 20.96 -23.52 -5.62
CA ALA A 41 19.83 -23.08 -6.42
C ALA A 41 18.48 -23.44 -5.77
N GLU A 42 18.36 -24.64 -5.18
CA GLU A 42 17.18 -25.04 -4.40
C GLU A 42 16.97 -24.16 -3.17
N ASP A 43 18.04 -23.94 -2.39
CA ASP A 43 18.04 -23.03 -1.24
C ASP A 43 17.61 -21.61 -1.65
N PHE A 44 18.15 -21.11 -2.76
CA PHE A 44 17.79 -19.81 -3.29
C PHE A 44 16.30 -19.73 -3.68
N ILE A 45 15.76 -20.72 -4.38
CA ILE A 45 14.33 -20.78 -4.74
C ILE A 45 13.48 -20.79 -3.47
N SER A 46 13.85 -21.59 -2.48
CA SER A 46 13.15 -21.69 -1.21
C SER A 46 13.06 -20.33 -0.50
N LEU A 47 14.17 -19.58 -0.46
CA LEU A 47 14.19 -18.22 0.06
C LEU A 47 13.29 -17.26 -0.74
N MET A 48 13.34 -17.35 -2.08
CA MET A 48 12.61 -16.44 -2.97
C MET A 48 11.10 -16.63 -2.91
N ARG A 49 10.58 -17.81 -2.57
CA ARG A 49 9.14 -18.07 -2.49
C ARG A 49 8.40 -17.11 -1.53
N MET A 50 9.01 -16.79 -0.39
CA MET A 50 8.43 -15.83 0.56
C MET A 50 8.41 -14.40 0.02
N LEU A 51 9.45 -13.99 -0.70
CA LEU A 51 9.51 -12.68 -1.36
C LEU A 51 8.50 -12.61 -2.51
N TYR A 52 8.40 -13.66 -3.32
CA TYR A 52 7.40 -13.78 -4.37
C TYR A 52 5.97 -13.65 -3.83
N THR A 53 5.65 -14.38 -2.76
CA THR A 53 4.33 -14.31 -2.10
C THR A 53 4.06 -12.91 -1.56
N SER A 54 5.07 -12.27 -0.97
CA SER A 54 4.98 -10.89 -0.48
C SER A 54 4.69 -9.91 -1.61
N THR A 55 5.37 -10.04 -2.75
CA THR A 55 5.10 -9.23 -3.95
C THR A 55 3.69 -9.44 -4.47
N LEU A 56 3.21 -10.69 -4.54
CA LEU A 56 1.82 -10.96 -4.96
C LEU A 56 0.79 -10.29 -4.04
N CYS A 57 1.03 -10.29 -2.73
CA CYS A 57 0.15 -9.61 -1.78
C CYS A 57 0.07 -8.10 -2.03
N VAL A 58 1.22 -7.46 -2.32
CA VAL A 58 1.28 -6.00 -2.55
C VAL A 58 0.78 -5.62 -3.94
N SER A 59 1.01 -6.45 -4.95
CA SER A 59 0.61 -6.19 -6.34
C SER A 59 -0.85 -6.57 -6.65
N SER A 60 -1.65 -6.97 -5.66
CA SER A 60 -3.04 -7.32 -5.90
C SER A 60 -3.91 -6.06 -6.02
N ASP A 61 -4.42 -5.78 -7.21
CA ASP A 61 -5.13 -4.54 -7.57
C ASP A 61 -6.41 -4.24 -6.76
N LYS A 62 -6.89 -5.19 -5.95
CA LYS A 62 -8.23 -5.13 -5.32
C LYS A 62 -8.26 -4.58 -3.89
N SER A 63 -7.13 -4.38 -3.23
CA SER A 63 -7.11 -3.86 -1.85
C SER A 63 -6.00 -2.84 -1.63
N SER A 64 -6.22 -1.85 -0.76
CA SER A 64 -5.19 -0.90 -0.35
C SER A 64 -4.03 -1.65 0.31
N ALA A 65 -2.96 -1.86 -0.45
CA ALA A 65 -1.82 -2.66 -0.02
C ALA A 65 -0.99 -2.01 1.10
N CYS A 66 -1.09 -0.68 1.28
CA CYS A 66 -0.31 0.08 2.25
C CYS A 66 -0.46 -0.45 3.69
N GLY A 67 -1.68 -0.78 4.12
CA GLY A 67 -1.93 -1.35 5.44
C GLY A 67 -1.30 -2.74 5.65
N GLN A 68 -0.97 -3.46 4.58
CA GLN A 68 -0.34 -4.79 4.65
C GLN A 68 1.18 -4.75 4.65
N ILE A 69 1.79 -3.61 4.31
CA ILE A 69 3.25 -3.50 4.14
C ILE A 69 3.98 -3.83 5.45
N ILE A 70 3.61 -3.23 6.58
CA ILE A 70 4.27 -3.52 7.87
C ILE A 70 4.14 -5.00 8.26
N PRO A 71 2.95 -5.62 8.24
CA PRO A 71 2.80 -7.05 8.50
C PRO A 71 3.65 -7.93 7.58
N ILE A 72 3.78 -7.56 6.30
CA ILE A 72 4.62 -8.27 5.33
C ILE A 72 6.10 -8.09 5.69
N LEU A 73 6.55 -6.87 6.02
CA LEU A 73 7.92 -6.59 6.44
C LEU A 73 8.30 -7.36 7.71
N GLN A 74 7.39 -7.48 8.67
CA GLN A 74 7.60 -8.27 9.88
C GLN A 74 7.80 -9.76 9.54
N LYS A 75 6.96 -10.32 8.65
CA LYS A 75 7.11 -11.71 8.19
C LYS A 75 8.41 -11.93 7.43
N LEU A 76 8.78 -10.99 6.55
CA LEU A 76 10.03 -11.03 5.80
C LEU A 76 11.24 -10.94 6.72
N LYS A 77 11.19 -10.08 7.74
CA LYS A 77 12.25 -9.99 8.75
C LYS A 77 12.48 -11.35 9.42
N THR A 78 11.41 -11.98 9.92
CA THR A 78 11.50 -13.29 10.57
C THR A 78 12.04 -14.37 9.63
N HIS A 79 11.63 -14.35 8.36
CA HIS A 79 12.11 -15.30 7.34
C HIS A 79 13.58 -15.10 6.98
N LEU A 80 14.03 -13.84 6.93
CA LEU A 80 15.40 -13.46 6.56
C LEU A 80 16.34 -13.38 7.77
N THR A 81 15.86 -13.64 9.00
CA THR A 81 16.74 -13.81 10.15
C THR A 81 17.64 -15.03 9.93
N ILE A 82 18.93 -14.83 10.14
CA ILE A 82 19.95 -15.89 10.05
C ILE A 82 19.74 -16.84 11.23
N LYS A 83 19.66 -18.14 10.94
CA LYS A 83 19.54 -19.23 11.91
C LYS A 83 20.84 -20.04 11.94
N GLU A 84 21.08 -20.75 13.04
CA GLU A 84 22.26 -21.61 13.19
C GLU A 84 22.29 -22.76 12.17
N GLU A 85 21.12 -23.18 11.68
CA GLU A 85 20.98 -24.22 10.66
C GLU A 85 21.30 -23.75 9.23
N ASP A 86 21.42 -22.44 9.01
CA ASP A 86 21.59 -21.90 7.66
C ASP A 86 22.99 -22.20 7.11
N SER A 87 23.05 -22.57 5.83
CA SER A 87 24.33 -22.66 5.11
C SER A 87 24.97 -21.27 4.99
N THR A 88 26.30 -21.23 4.82
CA THR A 88 27.04 -19.97 4.61
C THR A 88 26.50 -19.16 3.43
N PHE A 89 26.05 -19.86 2.38
CA PHE A 89 25.38 -19.28 1.23
C PHE A 89 24.03 -18.63 1.64
N VAL A 90 23.15 -19.37 2.32
CA VAL A 90 21.84 -18.87 2.75
C VAL A 90 21.99 -17.67 3.68
N ALA A 91 22.91 -17.72 4.64
CA ALA A 91 23.16 -16.61 5.57
C ALA A 91 23.58 -15.34 4.82
N THR A 92 24.49 -15.45 3.85
CA THR A 92 24.95 -14.33 3.02
C THR A 92 23.79 -13.73 2.22
N VAL A 93 22.98 -14.59 1.60
CA VAL A 93 21.83 -14.16 0.79
C VAL A 93 20.79 -13.44 1.66
N LYS A 94 20.45 -14.00 2.83
CA LYS A 94 19.55 -13.40 3.81
C LYS A 94 20.02 -12.02 4.26
N GLU A 95 21.30 -11.90 4.62
CA GLU A 95 21.91 -10.64 5.04
C GLU A 95 21.82 -9.58 3.94
N LYS A 96 22.17 -9.92 2.70
CA LYS A 96 22.13 -8.98 1.57
C LYS A 96 20.70 -8.52 1.27
N PHE A 97 19.73 -9.44 1.29
CA PHE A 97 18.34 -9.06 1.03
C PHE A 97 17.75 -8.20 2.14
N TRP A 98 17.94 -8.59 3.41
CA TRP A 98 17.46 -7.79 4.51
C TRP A 98 18.16 -6.42 4.57
N GLY A 99 19.46 -6.38 4.28
CA GLY A 99 20.25 -5.15 4.20
C GLY A 99 19.79 -4.20 3.10
N ASP A 100 19.34 -4.70 1.94
CA ASP A 100 18.74 -3.85 0.90
C ASP A 100 17.32 -3.41 1.29
N LEU A 101 16.50 -4.34 1.76
CA LEU A 101 15.08 -4.08 2.07
C LEU A 101 14.92 -3.08 3.22
N SER A 102 15.67 -3.28 4.32
CA SER A 102 15.59 -2.41 5.49
C SER A 102 15.93 -0.96 5.19
N LYS A 103 16.89 -0.71 4.29
CA LYS A 103 17.28 0.66 3.86
C LYS A 103 16.12 1.45 3.25
N ARG A 104 15.21 0.78 2.54
CA ARG A 104 14.07 1.43 1.87
C ARG A 104 13.00 1.91 2.84
N TYR A 105 13.01 1.41 4.08
CA TYR A 105 12.04 1.76 5.14
C TYR A 105 12.74 2.43 6.35
N GLN A 106 13.89 3.06 6.13
CA GLN A 106 14.58 3.85 7.17
C GLN A 106 13.98 5.24 7.36
N ASP A 107 13.26 5.74 6.35
CA ASP A 107 12.62 7.04 6.40
C ASP A 107 11.47 7.03 7.43
N HIS A 108 11.56 7.95 8.38
CA HIS A 108 10.61 8.09 9.47
C HIS A 108 9.21 8.45 8.96
N ASP A 109 9.09 9.30 7.94
CA ASP A 109 7.80 9.74 7.42
C ASP A 109 7.10 8.61 6.66
N ILE A 110 7.88 7.80 5.92
CA ILE A 110 7.36 6.58 5.27
C ILE A 110 6.86 5.60 6.34
N MET A 111 7.63 5.35 7.39
CA MET A 111 7.22 4.45 8.46
C MET A 111 5.99 4.96 9.21
N ALA A 112 5.93 6.26 9.51
CA ALA A 112 4.79 6.88 10.18
C ALA A 112 3.49 6.72 9.38
N PHE A 113 3.56 6.95 8.06
CA PHE A 113 2.43 6.72 7.15
C PHE A 113 2.00 5.26 7.12
N LEU A 114 2.94 4.32 7.05
CA LEU A 114 2.62 2.90 7.01
C LEU A 114 2.01 2.41 8.33
N GLU A 115 2.47 2.92 9.47
CA GLU A 115 1.91 2.62 10.79
C GLU A 115 0.44 3.07 10.88
N GLU A 116 0.15 4.29 10.43
CA GLU A 116 -1.22 4.81 10.37
C GLU A 116 -2.08 4.00 9.41
N ALA A 117 -1.56 3.67 8.22
CA ALA A 117 -2.26 2.88 7.23
C ALA A 117 -2.60 1.47 7.74
N THR A 118 -1.65 0.80 8.42
CA THR A 118 -1.90 -0.52 9.00
C THR A 118 -2.84 -0.44 10.22
N LEU A 119 -2.75 0.60 11.04
CA LEU A 119 -3.67 0.80 12.17
C LEU A 119 -5.12 0.99 11.71
N MET A 120 -5.31 1.69 10.60
CA MET A 120 -6.63 1.89 9.97
C MET A 120 -7.16 0.64 9.27
N ASP A 121 -6.32 -0.35 8.98
CA ASP A 121 -6.73 -1.58 8.31
C ASP A 121 -7.39 -2.56 9.31
N PRO A 122 -8.70 -2.86 9.16
CA PRO A 122 -9.43 -3.71 10.09
C PRO A 122 -8.82 -5.11 10.25
N ARG A 123 -8.09 -5.61 9.25
CA ARG A 123 -7.43 -6.93 9.27
C ARG A 123 -6.31 -7.04 10.31
N PHE A 124 -5.78 -5.89 10.75
CA PHE A 124 -4.65 -5.81 11.68
C PHE A 124 -4.99 -5.08 12.98
N LYS A 125 -6.28 -4.84 13.24
CA LYS A 125 -6.74 -4.24 14.50
C LYS A 125 -6.16 -4.99 15.72
N GLY A 126 -5.55 -4.24 16.63
CA GLY A 126 -4.93 -4.77 17.86
C GLY A 126 -3.56 -5.42 17.69
N LYS A 127 -2.99 -5.48 16.47
CA LYS A 127 -1.66 -6.07 16.23
C LYS A 127 -0.50 -5.05 16.26
N LEU A 128 -0.82 -3.77 16.11
CA LEU A 128 0.15 -2.65 16.11
C LEU A 128 -0.06 -1.70 17.29
N SER A 129 -0.56 -2.16 18.44
CA SER A 129 -0.98 -1.23 19.51
C SER A 129 0.21 -0.44 20.08
N THR A 130 0.38 0.76 19.57
CA THR A 130 1.18 1.83 20.17
C THR A 130 0.26 3.03 20.23
N ASP A 131 -0.11 3.43 21.45
CA ASP A 131 -1.05 4.54 21.70
C ASP A 131 -0.61 5.83 20.99
N GLU A 132 0.70 5.99 20.79
CA GLU A 132 1.32 7.10 20.05
C GLU A 132 0.84 7.24 18.60
N VAL A 133 0.73 6.13 17.85
CA VAL A 133 0.25 6.15 16.45
C VAL A 133 -1.22 6.56 16.41
N TRP A 134 -2.01 6.11 17.39
CA TRP A 134 -3.41 6.47 17.52
C TRP A 134 -3.60 7.95 17.86
N GLU A 135 -2.78 8.51 18.74
CA GLU A 135 -2.79 9.95 19.04
C GLU A 135 -2.35 10.80 17.84
N ARG A 136 -1.33 10.37 17.09
CA ARG A 136 -0.91 11.02 15.84
C ARG A 136 -2.04 11.06 14.81
N LEU A 137 -2.74 9.95 14.63
CA LEU A 137 -3.89 9.84 13.74
C LEU A 137 -5.05 10.74 14.19
N LYS A 138 -5.38 10.76 15.50
CA LYS A 138 -6.39 11.67 16.05
C LYS A 138 -6.04 13.13 15.81
N ALA A 139 -4.79 13.52 16.07
CA ALA A 139 -4.32 14.88 15.86
C ALA A 139 -4.40 15.28 14.38
N ALA A 140 -4.08 14.38 13.45
CA ALA A 140 -4.26 14.59 12.02
C ALA A 140 -5.74 14.79 11.65
N ALA A 141 -6.63 13.92 12.12
CA ALA A 141 -8.07 14.02 11.86
C ALA A 141 -8.69 15.31 12.43
N LEU A 142 -8.24 15.76 13.60
CA LEU A 142 -8.67 17.03 14.19
C LEU A 142 -8.19 18.23 13.36
N ARG A 143 -6.94 18.22 12.88
CA ARG A 143 -6.41 19.28 12.00
C ARG A 143 -7.23 19.43 10.72
N GLU A 144 -7.55 18.32 10.04
CA GLU A 144 -8.41 18.32 8.85
C GLU A 144 -9.82 18.89 9.15
N ARG A 145 -10.39 18.53 10.30
CA ARG A 145 -11.70 19.07 10.72
C ARG A 145 -11.67 20.59 10.92
N HIS A 146 -10.55 21.19 11.28
CA HIS A 146 -10.40 22.64 11.39
C HIS A 146 -10.28 23.34 10.03
N VAL A 147 -9.74 22.68 9.00
CA VAL A 147 -9.69 23.19 7.61
C VAL A 147 -11.07 23.14 6.94
N VAL A 148 -11.89 22.15 7.28
CA VAL A 148 -13.27 21.99 6.76
C VAL A 148 -14.27 22.94 7.44
N LYS A 149 -13.85 23.78 8.42
CA LYS A 149 -14.68 24.86 8.98
C LYS A 149 -14.78 26.10 8.08
N LYS A 150 -14.99 25.94 6.76
CA LYS A 150 -15.89 26.88 6.07
C LYS A 150 -17.31 26.37 6.37
N PRO A 151 -18.07 27.04 7.24
CA PRO A 151 -19.34 26.49 7.68
C PRO A 151 -20.28 26.39 6.48
N ARG A 152 -20.75 25.18 6.15
CA ARG A 152 -21.88 24.97 5.23
C ARG A 152 -23.14 25.74 5.66
N VAL A 153 -23.18 26.18 6.93
CA VAL A 153 -24.22 27.05 7.47
C VAL A 153 -24.30 28.37 6.71
N SER A 154 -23.18 28.94 6.24
CA SER A 154 -23.22 30.22 5.52
C SER A 154 -23.93 30.09 4.16
N ALA A 155 -23.76 28.98 3.44
CA ALA A 155 -24.45 28.77 2.16
C ALA A 155 -25.95 28.51 2.34
N LEU A 156 -26.35 27.86 3.44
CA LEU A 156 -27.76 27.61 3.75
C LEU A 156 -28.44 28.86 4.32
N GLU A 157 -27.74 29.63 5.15
CA GLU A 157 -28.19 30.95 5.64
C GLU A 157 -28.29 31.97 4.51
N GLU A 158 -27.34 31.97 3.55
CA GLU A 158 -27.42 32.79 2.34
C GLU A 158 -28.65 32.40 1.51
N PHE A 159 -28.90 31.09 1.32
CA PHE A 159 -30.09 30.59 0.60
C PHE A 159 -31.40 31.04 1.27
N PHE A 160 -31.51 30.88 2.60
CA PHE A 160 -32.70 31.33 3.35
C PHE A 160 -32.82 32.85 3.42
N ALA A 161 -31.70 33.59 3.41
CA ALA A 161 -31.71 35.06 3.41
C ALA A 161 -32.08 35.65 2.03
N GLU A 162 -31.80 34.93 0.94
CA GLU A 162 -32.20 35.31 -0.42
C GLU A 162 -33.72 35.12 -0.60
N ASP A 163 -34.26 33.98 -0.16
CA ASP A 163 -35.70 33.68 -0.21
C ASP A 163 -36.53 34.67 0.63
N ASP A 164 -36.06 35.05 1.82
CA ASP A 164 -36.76 35.99 2.69
C ASP A 164 -36.74 37.44 2.13
N LYS A 165 -35.70 37.79 1.36
CA LYS A 165 -35.62 39.06 0.62
C LYS A 165 -36.57 39.09 -0.57
N GLU A 166 -36.69 38.00 -1.32
CA GLU A 166 -37.67 37.90 -2.42
C GLU A 166 -39.11 37.95 -1.91
N LEU A 167 -39.39 37.25 -0.79
CA LEU A 167 -40.70 37.29 -0.16
C LEU A 167 -41.07 38.71 0.29
N ARG A 168 -40.13 39.43 0.91
CA ARG A 168 -40.32 40.86 1.28
C ARG A 168 -40.52 41.76 0.07
N ARG A 169 -39.78 41.57 -1.03
CA ARG A 169 -39.97 42.33 -2.27
C ARG A 169 -41.35 42.08 -2.89
N SER A 170 -41.82 40.84 -2.90
CA SER A 170 -43.15 40.49 -3.42
C SER A 170 -44.30 41.04 -2.55
N LEU A 171 -44.13 41.07 -1.23
CA LEU A 171 -45.07 41.69 -0.29
C LEU A 171 -45.16 43.21 -0.48
N ILE A 172 -44.01 43.90 -0.61
CA ILE A 172 -43.97 45.34 -0.86
C ILE A 172 -44.59 45.69 -2.22
N GLN A 173 -44.40 44.86 -3.23
CA GLN A 173 -45.00 45.07 -4.55
C GLN A 173 -46.52 44.87 -4.53
N LYS A 174 -47.03 43.84 -3.83
CA LYS A 174 -48.48 43.66 -3.60
C LYS A 174 -49.11 44.81 -2.80
N GLN A 175 -48.38 45.40 -1.87
CA GLN A 175 -48.87 46.52 -1.07
C GLN A 175 -48.96 47.82 -1.88
N LYS A 176 -48.11 47.99 -2.89
CA LYS A 176 -48.15 49.14 -3.83
C LYS A 176 -49.20 49.00 -4.92
N THR A 177 -49.64 47.78 -5.25
CA THR A 177 -50.66 47.52 -6.28
C THR A 177 -52.06 47.28 -5.71
N ALA A 178 -52.22 47.25 -4.39
CA ALA A 178 -53.53 47.20 -3.76
C ALA A 178 -54.22 48.59 -3.88
N PRO A 179 -55.39 48.69 -4.52
CA PRO A 179 -56.12 49.96 -4.57
C PRO A 179 -56.46 50.40 -3.14
N THR A 180 -56.22 51.68 -2.86
CA THR A 180 -56.51 52.24 -1.54
C THR A 180 -58.02 52.29 -1.36
N ILE A 181 -58.55 51.96 -0.17
CA ILE A 181 -59.99 51.98 0.12
C ILE A 181 -60.65 53.33 -0.24
N LEU A 182 -59.87 54.42 -0.28
CA LEU A 182 -60.30 55.75 -0.71
C LEU A 182 -60.56 55.92 -2.22
N GLU A 183 -60.03 55.07 -3.10
CA GLU A 183 -60.34 55.11 -4.55
C GLU A 183 -61.69 54.45 -4.89
N ASN A 184 -62.12 53.46 -4.10
CA ASN A 184 -63.37 52.73 -4.34
C ASN A 184 -64.64 53.46 -3.85
N ILE A 185 -64.50 54.57 -3.11
CA ILE A 185 -65.65 55.37 -2.64
C ILE A 185 -65.94 56.55 -3.60
N ARG A 186 -65.08 56.83 -4.59
CA ARG A 186 -65.26 57.95 -5.52
C ARG A 186 -66.04 57.60 -6.80
N ASN A 187 -66.42 56.33 -7.00
CA ASN A 187 -67.17 55.84 -8.16
C ASN A 187 -68.46 55.11 -7.77
N VAL A 188 -69.30 55.74 -6.94
CA VAL A 188 -70.74 55.42 -6.81
C VAL A 188 -71.54 56.67 -7.09
#